data_AF-A0A327KUN2-F1
#
_entry.id   AF-A0A327KUN2-F1
#
_cell.length_a   1.000
_cell.length_b   1.000
_cell.length_c   1.000
_cell.angle_alpha   90.00
_cell.angle_beta   90.00
_cell.angle_gamma   90.00
#
_symmetry.space_group_name_H-M   'P 1'
#
loop_
_entity.id
_entity.type
_entity.pdbx_description
1 polymer ?
#
loop_
_entity_poly.entity_id
_entity_poly.type
_entity_poly.pdbx_seq_one_letter_code
_entity_poly.pdbx_strand_id
1 'polypeptide(L)'
;MAAAQLIATGDTATSSSDQTVADGSTLTVALKGVTGSQARVLIELKDDGGTYNVVGELNSLQPATVIAAPGVYRLTRVAGATCGVYSG
;
A
#
# COMPACT_ATOMS: atom_id res chain seq x y z
N MET A 1 -7.21 -12.08 -12.56
CA MET A 1 -7.80 -11.70 -11.26
C MET A 1 -8.18 -10.23 -11.33
N ALA A 2 -9.26 -9.81 -10.67
CA ALA A 2 -9.71 -8.42 -10.70
C ALA A 2 -8.97 -7.60 -9.64
N ALA A 3 -8.72 -6.32 -9.92
CA ALA A 3 -8.09 -5.43 -8.97
C ALA A 3 -8.95 -5.26 -7.70
N ALA A 4 -8.35 -5.37 -6.52
CA ALA A 4 -9.02 -5.17 -5.24
C ALA A 4 -8.70 -3.77 -4.69
N GLN A 5 -9.73 -3.02 -4.31
CA GLN A 5 -9.53 -1.73 -3.65
C GLN A 5 -9.10 -1.95 -2.20
N LEU A 6 -7.92 -1.46 -1.84
CA LEU A 6 -7.36 -1.55 -0.50
C LEU A 6 -7.66 -0.30 0.33
N ILE A 7 -7.55 0.88 -0.30
CA ILE A 7 -7.87 2.17 0.31
C ILE A 7 -8.65 2.99 -0.71
N ALA A 8 -9.85 3.46 -0.33
CA ALA A 8 -10.61 4.40 -1.16
C ALA A 8 -9.84 5.72 -1.32
N THR A 9 -9.99 6.40 -2.46
CA THR A 9 -9.39 7.72 -2.66
C THR A 9 -9.87 8.72 -1.60
N GLY A 10 -8.95 9.52 -1.07
CA GLY A 10 -9.23 10.56 -0.08
C GLY A 10 -7.92 11.15 0.41
N ASP A 11 -8.03 12.06 1.38
CA ASP A 11 -6.92 12.96 1.76
C ASP A 11 -6.55 12.85 3.25
N THR A 12 -7.31 12.06 4.00
CA THR A 12 -7.06 11.76 5.42
C THR A 12 -6.10 10.58 5.57
N ALA A 13 -5.35 10.54 6.68
CA ALA A 13 -4.56 9.36 7.01
C ALA A 13 -5.50 8.15 7.17
N THR A 14 -5.16 7.04 6.54
CA THR A 14 -5.97 5.80 6.56
C THR A 14 -5.09 4.62 6.22
N SER A 15 -5.32 3.50 6.88
CA SER A 15 -4.63 2.24 6.62
C SER A 15 -5.57 1.21 5.99
N SER A 16 -5.04 0.32 5.16
CA SER A 16 -5.74 -0.85 4.65
C SER A 16 -5.92 -1.91 5.75
N SER A 17 -6.75 -2.92 5.48
CA SER A 17 -6.66 -4.20 6.18
C SER A 17 -5.36 -4.92 5.85
N ASP A 18 -4.99 -5.88 6.70
CA ASP A 18 -3.81 -6.73 6.51
C ASP A 18 -3.87 -7.52 5.21
N GLN A 19 -2.80 -7.43 4.41
CA GLN A 19 -2.61 -8.16 3.16
C GLN A 19 -1.56 -9.25 3.38
N THR A 20 -1.97 -10.51 3.29
CA THR A 20 -1.04 -11.64 3.43
C THR A 20 -0.47 -12.01 2.07
N VAL A 21 0.86 -12.00 1.95
CA VAL A 21 1.59 -12.52 0.79
C VAL A 21 2.18 -13.86 1.20
N ALA A 22 1.70 -14.93 0.58
CA ALA A 22 2.22 -16.28 0.81
C ALA A 22 3.57 -16.49 0.10
N ASP A 23 4.32 -17.50 0.54
CA ASP A 23 5.56 -17.89 -0.12
C ASP A 23 5.32 -18.23 -1.61
N GLY A 24 6.23 -17.78 -2.47
CA GLY A 24 6.10 -17.93 -3.93
C GLY A 24 4.97 -17.11 -4.59
N SER A 25 4.22 -16.31 -3.82
CA SER A 25 3.19 -15.41 -4.33
C SER A 25 3.70 -13.97 -4.47
N THR A 26 3.09 -13.20 -5.35
CA THR A 26 3.34 -11.78 -5.48
C THR A 26 2.05 -10.98 -5.30
N LEU A 27 2.19 -9.78 -4.75
CA LEU A 27 1.11 -8.82 -4.62
C LEU A 27 1.53 -7.53 -5.31
N THR A 28 0.86 -7.17 -6.40
CA THR A 28 1.06 -5.87 -7.03
C THR A 28 0.21 -4.84 -6.30
N VAL A 29 0.78 -3.72 -5.89
CA VAL A 29 0.06 -2.60 -5.27
C VAL A 29 0.33 -1.33 -6.05
N ALA A 30 -0.72 -0.54 -6.25
CA ALA A 30 -0.65 0.69 -7.05
C ALA A 30 -1.56 1.79 -6.50
N LEU A 31 -1.14 3.04 -6.72
CA LEU A 31 -1.92 4.22 -6.38
C LEU A 31 -3.15 4.34 -7.28
N LYS A 32 -4.27 4.73 -6.67
CA LYS A 32 -5.54 5.05 -7.34
C LYS A 32 -5.79 6.56 -7.26
N GLY A 33 -6.31 7.16 -8.33
CA GLY A 33 -6.78 8.55 -8.30
C GLY A 33 -5.70 9.54 -7.85
N VAL A 34 -4.48 9.39 -8.38
CA VAL A 34 -3.34 10.26 -8.05
C VAL A 34 -3.63 11.68 -8.52
N THR A 35 -3.86 12.60 -7.59
CA THR A 35 -4.03 14.03 -7.88
C THR A 35 -2.82 14.82 -7.38
N GLY A 36 -1.76 14.87 -8.18
CA GLY A 36 -0.60 15.73 -7.95
C GLY A 36 0.56 15.11 -7.16
N SER A 37 1.55 15.95 -6.85
CA SER A 37 2.84 15.59 -6.22
C SER A 37 2.71 15.04 -4.79
N GLN A 38 1.56 15.25 -4.13
CA GLN A 38 1.37 14.91 -2.71
C GLN A 38 0.93 13.47 -2.47
N ALA A 39 0.67 12.67 -3.52
CA ALA A 39 0.27 11.28 -3.35
C ALA A 39 1.39 10.47 -2.70
N ARG A 40 1.11 9.92 -1.51
CA ARG A 40 2.07 9.15 -0.73
C ARG A 40 1.38 8.08 0.11
N VAL A 41 1.85 6.85 -0.04
CA VAL A 41 1.38 5.69 0.71
C VAL A 41 2.59 4.92 1.19
N LEU A 42 2.64 4.60 2.47
CA LEU A 42 3.69 3.78 3.06
C LEU A 42 3.28 2.31 2.96
N ILE A 43 4.25 1.45 2.63
CA ILE A 43 4.12 0.00 2.68
C ILE A 43 4.78 -0.46 3.97
N GLU A 44 4.00 -1.06 4.85
CA GLU A 44 4.44 -1.51 6.15
C GLU A 44 4.40 -3.05 6.20
N LEU A 45 5.43 -3.67 6.78
CA LEU A 45 5.51 -5.11 7.05
C LEU A 45 5.33 -5.37 8.54
N LYS A 46 4.48 -6.32 8.88
CA LYS A 46 4.28 -6.79 10.25
C LYS A 46 5.42 -7.71 10.68
N ASP A 47 6.03 -7.37 11.79
CA ASP A 47 7.07 -8.13 12.48
C ASP A 47 6.48 -9.23 13.39
N ASP A 48 7.31 -10.15 13.92
CA ASP A 48 6.87 -11.22 14.82
C ASP A 48 6.30 -10.71 16.15
N GLY A 49 6.69 -9.49 16.57
CA GLY A 49 6.05 -8.78 17.68
C GLY A 49 4.71 -8.11 17.36
N GLY A 50 4.21 -8.24 16.12
CA GLY A 50 2.97 -7.62 15.66
C GLY A 50 3.07 -6.12 15.32
N THR A 51 4.28 -5.56 15.37
CA THR A 51 4.55 -4.15 15.03
C THR A 51 4.68 -3.99 13.52
N TYR A 52 4.21 -2.87 12.98
CA TYR A 52 4.31 -2.55 11.56
C TYR A 52 5.52 -1.65 11.31
N ASN A 53 6.43 -2.10 10.46
CA ASN A 53 7.65 -1.38 10.08
C ASN A 53 7.56 -0.92 8.63
N VAL A 54 7.92 0.33 8.36
CA VAL A 54 7.92 0.86 6.98
C VAL A 54 9.05 0.20 6.19
N VAL A 55 8.69 -0.48 5.10
CA VAL A 55 9.63 -1.18 4.20
C VAL A 55 9.66 -0.58 2.80
N GLY A 56 8.76 0.34 2.49
CA GLY A 56 8.73 1.05 1.21
C GLY A 56 7.65 2.11 1.15
N GLU A 57 7.52 2.76 0.00
CA GLU A 57 6.45 3.71 -0.27
C GLU A 57 6.04 3.69 -1.75
N LEU A 58 4.79 4.11 -1.99
CA LEU A 58 4.29 4.50 -3.30
C LEU A 58 4.13 6.02 -3.31
N ASN A 59 4.55 6.64 -4.40
CA ASN A 59 4.42 8.08 -4.60
C ASN A 59 4.16 8.41 -6.08
N SER A 60 4.06 9.69 -6.44
CA SER A 60 3.81 10.10 -7.83
C SER A 60 4.90 9.69 -8.83
N LEU A 61 6.13 9.44 -8.37
CA LEU A 61 7.25 8.98 -9.20
C LEU A 61 7.31 7.45 -9.29
N GLN A 62 6.88 6.78 -8.23
CA GLN A 62 6.78 5.32 -8.13
C GLN A 62 5.35 4.93 -7.76
N PRO A 63 4.41 4.99 -8.74
CA PRO A 63 2.98 4.83 -8.47
C PRO A 63 2.58 3.37 -8.22
N ALA A 64 3.44 2.41 -8.50
CA ALA A 64 3.18 0.99 -8.30
C ALA A 64 4.47 0.24 -7.92
N THR A 65 4.31 -0.84 -7.17
CA THR A 65 5.38 -1.80 -6.88
C THR A 65 4.83 -3.22 -6.74
N VAL A 66 5.73 -4.21 -6.84
CA VAL A 66 5.41 -5.61 -6.62
C VAL A 66 6.06 -6.06 -5.32
N ILE A 67 5.23 -6.56 -4.41
CA ILE A 67 5.67 -7.18 -3.16
C ILE A 67 5.80 -8.68 -3.43
N ALA A 68 7.03 -9.17 -3.43
CA ALA A 68 7.34 -10.60 -3.67
C ALA A 68 7.82 -11.33 -2.41
N ALA A 69 8.16 -10.59 -1.35
CA ALA A 69 8.55 -11.19 -0.09
C ALA A 69 7.29 -11.68 0.66
N PRO A 70 7.31 -12.90 1.23
CA PRO A 70 6.20 -13.39 2.03
C PRO A 70 6.09 -12.60 3.34
N GLY A 71 4.86 -12.35 3.79
CA GLY A 71 4.61 -11.58 5.00
C GLY A 71 3.21 -10.99 5.07
N VAL A 72 2.95 -10.28 6.17
CA VAL A 72 1.69 -9.55 6.37
C VAL A 72 1.96 -8.06 6.22
N TYR A 73 1.36 -7.46 5.20
CA TYR A 73 1.58 -6.07 4.83
C TYR A 73 0.38 -5.21 5.14
N ARG A 74 0.63 -3.95 5.46
CA ARG A 74 -0.39 -2.90 5.60
C ARG A 74 0.02 -1.69 4.79
N LEU A 75 -0.91 -1.13 4.05
CA LEU A 75 -0.67 0.09 3.29
C LEU A 75 -1.30 1.24 4.04
N THR A 76 -0.55 2.32 4.23
CA THR A 76 -1.01 3.48 5.01
C THR A 76 -0.81 4.75 4.21
N ARG A 77 -1.92 5.42 3.90
CA ARG A 77 -1.90 6.77 3.31
C ARG A 77 -1.58 7.78 4.40
N VAL A 78 -0.68 8.71 4.08
CA VAL A 78 -0.31 9.82 4.98
C VAL A 78 -1.36 10.94 4.87
N ALA A 79 -1.63 11.67 5.96
CA ALA A 79 -2.53 12.82 5.92
C ALA A 79 -2.03 13.88 4.92
N GLY A 80 -2.94 14.43 4.11
CA GLY A 80 -2.64 15.38 3.06
C GLY A 80 -2.27 14.75 1.70
N ALA A 81 -2.07 13.42 1.66
CA ALA A 81 -1.91 12.71 0.41
C ALA A 81 -3.27 12.44 -0.23
N THR A 82 -3.52 12.98 -1.41
CA THR A 82 -4.78 12.81 -2.15
C THR A 82 -4.67 11.60 -3.08
N CYS A 83 -4.88 10.39 -2.56
CA CYS A 83 -4.78 9.15 -3.32
C CYS A 83 -5.56 8.00 -2.68
N GLY A 84 -5.79 6.93 -3.44
CA GLY A 84 -6.23 5.63 -2.93
C GLY A 84 -5.21 4.55 -3.29
N VAL A 85 -5.52 3.30 -2.98
CA VAL A 85 -4.65 2.15 -3.27
C VAL A 85 -5.49 0.97 -3.73
N TYR A 86 -5.00 0.26 -4.74
CA TYR A 86 -5.54 -1.02 -5.16
C TYR A 86 -4.42 -2.06 -5.32
N SER A 87 -4.79 -3.34 -5.25
CA SER A 87 -3.93 -4.46 -5.59
C SER A 87 -4.42 -5.19 -6.84
N GLY A 88 -3.53 -5.91 -7.51
CA GLY A 88 -3.80 -6.70 -8.72
C GLY A 88 -3.03 -8.01 -8.77
#